data_AF-A0A2M8L2F4-F1
#
_entry.id   AF-A0A2M8L2F4-F1
#
_cell.length_a   1.000
_cell.length_b   1.000
_cell.length_c   1.000
_cell.angle_alpha   90.00
_cell.angle_beta   90.00
_cell.angle_gamma   90.00
#
_symmetry.space_group_name_H-M   'P 1'
#
loop_
_entity.id
_entity.type
_entity.pdbx_description
1 polymer ?
#
loop_
_entity_poly.entity_id
_entity_poly.type
_entity_poly.pdbx_seq_one_letter_code
_entity_poly.pdbx_strand_id
1 'polypeptide(L)'
;MVRASNLDLVAPDEIIEIKKDPPSLRNSGEVRQKVYDLLGHTSNPLSSFLIKPHVFKFKEQDDKEEIILVMRPHWFTNVSWVISAIGMLMVPMLAQFLPVWGEVPLKYQAWGILFWYMITLAFCLEQFLSWYFDVYIITDERVIDIEFNNLLDKKFAETKISMIQDVSSR
;
A
#
# COMPACT_ATOMS: atom_id res chain seq x y z
N MET A 1 -42.12 5.69 -48.45
CA MET A 1 -42.68 5.30 -47.15
C MET A 1 -42.13 6.26 -46.11
N VAL A 2 -42.99 7.00 -45.41
CA VAL A 2 -42.59 8.02 -44.44
C VAL A 2 -42.23 7.31 -43.14
N ARG A 3 -40.98 7.49 -42.67
CA ARG A 3 -40.50 6.97 -41.38
C ARG A 3 -41.40 7.53 -40.27
N ALA A 4 -42.00 6.66 -39.47
CA ALA A 4 -42.89 7.06 -38.39
C ALA A 4 -42.08 7.80 -37.31
N SER A 5 -42.38 9.09 -37.11
CA SER A 5 -41.73 10.01 -36.17
C SER A 5 -41.74 9.57 -34.69
N ASN A 6 -42.46 8.49 -34.35
CA ASN A 6 -42.65 8.03 -32.98
C ASN A 6 -41.62 6.98 -32.53
N LEU A 7 -40.74 6.49 -33.41
CA LEU A 7 -39.72 5.49 -33.06
C LEU A 7 -38.50 6.12 -32.34
N ASP A 8 -38.16 7.37 -32.66
CA ASP A 8 -37.01 8.07 -32.07
C ASP A 8 -37.27 8.51 -30.60
N LEU A 9 -38.52 8.38 -30.11
CA LEU A 9 -38.90 8.65 -28.72
C LEU A 9 -38.71 7.46 -27.77
N VAL A 10 -38.65 6.24 -28.30
CA VAL A 10 -38.59 5.00 -27.49
C VAL A 10 -37.15 4.49 -27.35
N ALA A 11 -36.31 4.75 -28.34
CA ALA A 11 -34.89 4.43 -28.32
C ALA A 11 -34.14 5.47 -29.17
N PRO A 12 -33.65 6.59 -28.60
CA PRO A 12 -32.72 7.44 -29.32
C PRO A 12 -31.45 6.63 -29.61
N ASP A 13 -31.13 6.45 -30.90
CA ASP A 13 -29.89 5.79 -31.37
C ASP A 13 -28.62 6.53 -30.90
N GLU A 14 -28.80 7.77 -30.44
CA GLU A 14 -27.79 8.58 -29.81
C GLU A 14 -27.80 8.29 -28.30
N ILE A 15 -26.80 7.55 -27.82
CA ILE A 15 -26.49 7.51 -26.40
C ILE A 15 -26.26 8.97 -26.01
N ILE A 16 -27.22 9.57 -25.30
CA ILE A 16 -27.01 10.82 -24.60
C ILE A 16 -25.93 10.49 -23.58
N GLU A 17 -24.67 10.70 -23.95
CA GLU A 17 -23.62 10.90 -22.96
C GLU A 17 -24.11 12.09 -22.15
N ILE A 18 -24.73 11.78 -21.01
CA ILE A 18 -24.88 12.75 -19.93
C ILE A 18 -23.43 13.02 -19.54
N LYS A 19 -22.81 13.98 -20.23
CA LYS A 19 -21.63 14.68 -19.76
C LYS A 19 -22.10 15.41 -18.52
N LYS A 20 -22.16 14.65 -17.43
CA LYS A 20 -22.43 15.15 -16.11
C LYS A 20 -21.23 16.05 -15.87
N ASP A 21 -21.43 17.36 -16.05
CA ASP A 21 -20.42 18.32 -15.65
C ASP A 21 -19.99 17.93 -14.23
N PRO A 22 -18.67 17.82 -13.97
CA PRO A 22 -18.19 17.39 -12.68
C PRO A 22 -18.89 18.25 -11.62
N PRO A 23 -19.42 17.63 -10.54
CA PRO A 23 -20.22 18.34 -9.55
C PRO A 23 -19.48 19.62 -9.17
N SER A 24 -20.15 20.75 -9.36
CA SER A 24 -19.55 22.09 -9.31
C SER A 24 -18.50 22.18 -8.20
N LEU A 25 -17.28 22.60 -8.58
CA LEU A 25 -16.08 22.76 -7.74
C LEU A 25 -16.28 23.57 -6.43
N ARG A 26 -17.47 24.14 -6.20
CA ARG A 26 -17.86 24.84 -4.97
C ARG A 26 -17.87 23.94 -3.73
N ASN A 27 -18.11 22.63 -3.89
CA ASN A 27 -18.20 21.67 -2.78
C ASN A 27 -16.95 20.82 -2.58
N SER A 28 -15.96 20.87 -3.47
CA SER A 28 -14.76 20.03 -3.36
C SER A 28 -13.96 20.36 -2.10
N GLY A 29 -13.86 21.65 -1.74
CA GLY A 29 -13.20 22.11 -0.51
C GLY A 29 -13.90 21.62 0.77
N GLU A 30 -15.22 21.73 0.85
CA GLU A 30 -16.00 21.29 2.02
C GLU A 30 -15.97 19.76 2.18
N VAL A 31 -16.06 19.02 1.08
CA VAL A 31 -15.96 17.55 1.10
C VAL A 31 -14.57 17.12 1.58
N ARG A 32 -13.51 17.78 1.09
CA ARG A 32 -12.14 17.54 1.56
C ARG A 32 -11.99 17.81 3.06
N GLN A 33 -12.53 18.93 3.55
CA GLN A 33 -12.50 19.27 4.97
C GLN A 33 -13.17 18.21 5.84
N LYS A 34 -14.36 17.73 5.43
CA LYS A 34 -15.06 16.63 6.12
C LYS A 34 -14.26 15.34 6.13
N VAL A 35 -13.60 15.00 5.02
CA VAL A 35 -12.73 13.81 4.95
C VAL A 35 -11.56 13.94 5.93
N TYR A 36 -10.95 15.13 6.04
CA TYR A 36 -9.88 15.38 7.00
C TYR A 36 -10.35 15.31 8.46
N ASP A 37 -11.53 15.85 8.75
CA ASP A 37 -12.13 15.79 10.09
C ASP A 37 -12.46 14.34 10.50
N LEU A 38 -12.84 13.48 9.54
CA LEU A 38 -13.12 12.06 9.77
C LEU A 38 -11.84 11.22 9.97
N LEU A 39 -10.78 11.50 9.21
CA LEU A 39 -9.55 10.71 9.23
C LEU A 39 -8.61 11.10 10.40
N GLY A 40 -8.87 12.23 11.05
CA GLY A 40 -8.11 12.69 12.22
C GLY A 40 -6.80 13.41 11.85
N HIS A 41 -5.99 13.76 12.85
CA HIS A 41 -4.74 14.50 12.65
C HIS A 41 -3.56 13.69 13.17
N THR A 42 -3.24 12.59 12.49
CA THR A 42 -2.00 11.88 12.79
C THR A 42 -0.93 12.27 11.78
N SER A 43 0.14 12.86 12.31
CA SER A 43 1.31 13.34 11.58
C SER A 43 2.53 12.43 11.74
N ASN A 44 2.39 11.29 12.44
CA ASN A 44 3.51 10.41 12.71
C ASN A 44 3.89 9.64 11.43
N PRO A 45 5.17 9.69 10.98
CA PRO A 45 5.63 8.97 9.79
C PRO A 45 5.45 7.46 9.87
N LEU A 46 5.36 6.89 11.08
CA LEU A 46 5.10 5.46 11.30
C LEU A 46 3.61 5.13 11.44
N SER A 47 2.73 6.11 11.27
CA SER A 47 1.30 5.85 11.31
C SER A 47 0.82 5.12 10.07
N SER A 48 -0.25 4.34 10.26
CA SER A 48 -0.95 3.67 9.17
C SER A 48 -1.70 4.66 8.27
N PHE A 49 -2.01 5.86 8.76
CA PHE A 49 -2.76 6.89 8.03
C PHE A 49 -1.99 8.22 8.02
N LEU A 50 -1.42 8.56 6.87
CA LEU A 50 -0.72 9.81 6.61
C LEU A 50 -1.64 10.71 5.79
N ILE A 51 -2.19 11.71 6.46
CA ILE A 51 -3.18 12.61 5.90
C ILE A 51 -2.46 13.83 5.35
N LYS A 52 -2.66 14.11 4.06
CA LYS A 52 -2.01 15.22 3.33
C LYS A 52 -0.50 15.32 3.63
N PRO A 53 0.31 14.31 3.29
CA PRO A 53 1.74 14.39 3.50
C PRO A 53 2.34 15.47 2.60
N HIS A 54 2.64 16.65 3.17
CA HIS A 54 3.24 17.76 2.44
C HIS A 54 4.67 17.45 1.92
N VAL A 55 5.25 16.32 2.37
CA VAL A 55 6.64 15.91 2.16
C VAL A 55 6.78 14.75 1.17
N PHE A 56 5.69 14.08 0.78
CA PHE A 56 5.75 13.03 -0.25
C PHE A 56 5.50 13.65 -1.62
N LYS A 57 6.57 13.75 -2.43
CA LYS A 57 6.48 13.98 -3.87
C LYS A 57 6.92 12.71 -4.58
N PHE A 58 6.05 12.11 -5.39
CA PHE A 58 6.41 10.94 -6.20
C PHE A 58 6.94 11.39 -7.57
N LYS A 59 7.82 10.60 -8.18
CA LYS A 59 8.48 10.96 -9.44
C LYS A 59 7.51 10.98 -10.63
N GLU A 60 6.44 10.16 -10.58
CA GLU A 60 5.35 10.16 -11.56
C GLU A 60 4.18 11.09 -11.20
N GLN A 61 4.27 11.87 -10.11
CA GLN A 61 3.19 12.76 -9.68
C GLN A 61 3.07 13.96 -10.63
N ASP A 62 1.86 14.20 -11.16
CA ASP A 62 1.60 15.40 -11.97
C ASP A 62 1.69 16.65 -11.10
N ASP A 63 2.13 17.78 -11.66
CA ASP A 63 2.41 19.04 -10.95
C ASP A 63 1.16 19.64 -10.27
N LYS A 64 -0.04 19.15 -10.63
CA LYS A 64 -1.34 19.57 -10.09
C LYS A 64 -2.06 18.50 -9.25
N GLU A 65 -1.50 17.29 -9.12
CA GLU A 65 -2.15 16.18 -8.43
C GLU A 65 -1.94 16.28 -6.91
N GLU A 66 -3.04 16.37 -6.15
CA GLU A 66 -3.00 16.50 -4.70
C GLU A 66 -3.20 15.13 -4.02
N ILE A 67 -2.23 14.74 -3.17
CA ILE A 67 -2.33 13.52 -2.37
C ILE A 67 -3.26 13.79 -1.18
N ILE A 68 -4.40 13.10 -1.14
CA ILE A 68 -5.41 13.23 -0.10
C ILE A 68 -5.01 12.37 1.10
N LEU A 69 -4.69 11.11 0.85
CA LEU A 69 -4.44 10.11 1.88
C LEU A 69 -3.37 9.12 1.43
N VAL A 70 -2.45 8.83 2.33
CA VAL A 70 -1.51 7.72 2.21
C VAL A 70 -1.79 6.74 3.34
N MET A 71 -2.05 5.49 2.99
CA MET A 71 -2.32 4.41 3.91
C MET A 71 -1.19 3.38 3.86
N ARG A 72 -0.92 2.77 5.00
CA ARG A 72 0.07 1.70 5.16
C ARG A 72 -0.55 0.53 5.90
N PRO A 73 -0.17 -0.72 5.60
CA PRO A 73 -0.62 -1.88 6.36
C PRO A 73 -0.39 -1.70 7.88
N HIS A 74 -1.35 -2.17 8.67
CA HIS A 74 -1.28 -2.07 10.13
C HIS A 74 -0.10 -2.88 10.69
N TRP A 75 0.52 -2.44 11.78
CA TRP A 75 1.68 -3.13 12.40
C TRP A 75 1.39 -4.59 12.79
N PHE A 76 0.12 -4.96 12.99
CA PHE A 76 -0.29 -6.32 13.32
C PHE A 76 0.05 -7.33 12.21
N THR A 77 0.13 -6.90 10.94
CA THR A 77 0.57 -7.79 9.86
C THR A 77 2.02 -8.28 10.07
N ASN A 78 2.82 -7.54 10.84
CA ASN A 78 4.19 -7.92 11.14
C ASN A 78 4.33 -9.05 12.14
N VAL A 79 3.28 -9.37 12.91
CA VAL A 79 3.35 -10.36 13.99
C VAL A 79 3.80 -11.73 13.48
N SER A 80 3.33 -12.15 12.29
CA SER A 80 3.68 -13.46 11.71
C SER A 80 5.17 -13.62 11.49
N TRP A 81 5.82 -12.67 10.80
CA TRP A 81 7.26 -12.76 10.53
C TRP A 81 8.11 -12.44 11.77
N VAL A 82 7.62 -11.62 12.70
CA VAL A 82 8.30 -11.35 13.98
C VAL A 82 8.40 -12.62 14.82
N ILE A 83 7.36 -13.46 14.85
CA ILE A 83 7.41 -14.77 15.53
C ILE A 83 8.48 -15.67 14.90
N SER A 84 8.54 -15.73 13.57
CA SER A 84 9.59 -16.47 12.86
C SER A 84 10.98 -15.95 13.17
N ALA A 85 11.17 -14.62 13.21
CA ALA A 85 12.43 -13.98 13.55
C ALA A 85 12.87 -14.30 14.99
N ILE A 86 11.95 -14.27 15.96
CA ILE A 86 12.22 -14.68 17.34
C ILE A 86 12.67 -16.15 17.38
N GLY A 87 11.99 -17.02 16.62
CA GLY A 87 12.41 -18.42 16.46
C GLY A 87 13.84 -18.54 15.91
N MET A 88 14.18 -17.80 14.86
CA MET A 88 15.53 -17.78 14.28
C MET A 88 16.60 -17.29 15.27
N LEU A 89 16.29 -16.30 16.11
CA LEU A 89 17.20 -15.81 17.15
C LEU A 89 17.50 -16.86 18.22
N MET A 90 16.56 -17.77 18.47
CA MET A 90 16.74 -18.86 19.45
C MET A 90 17.54 -20.04 18.89
N VAL A 91 17.68 -20.19 17.57
CA VAL A 91 18.37 -21.32 16.95
C VAL A 91 19.82 -21.51 17.45
N PRO A 92 20.68 -20.50 17.54
CA PRO A 92 22.04 -20.68 18.08
C PRO A 92 22.04 -21.13 19.54
N MET A 93 21.05 -20.69 20.33
CA MET A 93 20.88 -21.10 21.72
C MET A 93 20.36 -22.53 21.85
N LEU A 94 19.66 -23.06 20.85
CA LEU A 94 19.27 -24.47 20.82
C LEU A 94 20.39 -25.36 20.25
N ALA A 95 21.20 -24.83 19.34
CA ALA A 95 22.28 -25.57 18.67
C ALA A 95 23.36 -26.08 19.63
N GLN A 96 23.60 -25.40 20.75
CA GLN A 96 24.53 -25.84 21.80
C GLN A 96 24.14 -27.18 22.47
N PHE A 97 22.87 -27.61 22.36
CA PHE A 97 22.44 -28.92 22.87
C PHE A 97 22.71 -30.07 21.89
N LEU A 98 23.16 -29.77 20.66
CA LEU A 98 23.47 -30.79 19.67
C LEU A 98 24.87 -31.39 19.93
N PRO A 99 25.02 -32.74 19.91
CA PRO A 99 26.31 -33.40 20.19
C PRO A 99 27.44 -32.93 19.26
N VAL A 100 27.11 -32.64 18.01
CA VAL A 100 28.04 -32.21 16.96
C VAL A 100 28.66 -30.83 17.24
N TRP A 101 27.98 -30.00 18.05
CA TRP A 101 28.43 -28.63 18.30
C TRP A 101 29.70 -28.58 19.15
N GLY A 102 29.86 -29.53 20.08
CA GLY A 102 31.04 -29.61 20.96
C GLY A 102 32.33 -30.05 20.27
N GLU A 103 32.23 -30.70 19.10
CA GLU A 103 33.40 -31.20 18.34
C GLU A 103 34.03 -30.14 17.44
N VAL A 104 33.28 -29.06 17.15
CA VAL A 104 33.74 -27.98 16.27
C VAL A 104 34.64 -27.01 17.06
N PRO A 105 35.81 -26.59 16.55
CA PRO A 105 36.64 -25.61 17.23
C PRO A 105 35.91 -24.27 17.47
N LEU A 106 36.13 -23.67 18.64
CA LEU A 106 35.43 -22.47 19.11
C LEU A 106 35.42 -21.31 18.09
N LYS A 107 36.52 -21.14 17.34
CA LYS A 107 36.63 -20.13 16.27
C LYS A 107 35.55 -20.32 15.21
N TYR A 108 35.34 -21.53 14.72
CA TYR A 108 34.34 -21.81 13.68
C TYR A 108 32.91 -21.68 14.21
N GLN A 109 32.67 -22.04 15.48
CA GLN A 109 31.37 -21.81 16.12
C GLN A 109 31.02 -20.31 16.16
N ALA A 110 31.96 -19.45 16.54
CA ALA A 110 31.75 -18.01 16.59
C ALA A 110 31.42 -17.42 15.21
N TRP A 111 32.13 -17.85 14.15
CA TRP A 111 31.81 -17.46 12.77
C TRP A 111 30.43 -17.95 12.32
N GLY A 112 30.06 -19.18 12.67
CA GLY A 112 28.75 -19.74 12.36
C GLY A 112 27.61 -18.97 13.01
N ILE A 113 27.76 -18.63 14.30
CA ILE A 113 26.79 -17.82 15.05
C ILE A 113 26.67 -16.42 14.44
N LEU A 114 27.80 -15.77 14.13
CA LEU A 114 27.80 -14.46 13.49
C LEU A 114 27.08 -14.50 12.13
N PHE A 115 27.40 -15.49 11.31
CA PHE A 115 26.77 -15.68 10.00
C PHE A 115 25.27 -15.93 10.12
N TRP A 116 24.85 -16.72 11.11
CA TRP A 116 23.43 -16.97 11.40
C TRP A 116 22.68 -15.68 11.77
N TYR A 117 23.27 -14.85 12.62
CA TYR A 117 22.68 -13.55 12.96
C TYR A 117 22.66 -12.59 11.77
N MET A 118 23.64 -12.63 10.87
CA MET A 118 23.59 -11.85 9.63
C MET A 118 22.42 -12.27 8.73
N ILE A 119 22.17 -13.57 8.57
CA ILE A 119 21.01 -14.09 7.83
C ILE A 119 19.71 -13.65 8.50
N THR A 120 19.63 -13.81 9.82
CA THR A 120 18.44 -13.42 10.59
C THR A 120 18.16 -11.92 10.45
N LEU A 121 19.20 -11.08 10.50
CA LEU A 121 19.09 -9.65 10.28
C LEU A 121 18.64 -9.32 8.85
N ALA A 122 19.19 -10.00 7.84
CA ALA A 122 18.77 -9.81 6.46
C ALA A 122 17.29 -10.15 6.26
N PHE A 123 16.82 -11.27 6.83
CA PHE A 123 15.41 -11.67 6.80
C PHE A 123 14.50 -10.64 7.48
N CYS A 124 14.86 -10.20 8.70
CA CYS A 124 14.10 -9.15 9.40
C CYS A 124 14.06 -7.85 8.60
N LEU A 125 15.17 -7.46 7.99
CA LEU A 125 15.28 -6.24 7.21
C LEU A 125 14.43 -6.33 5.94
N GLU A 126 14.49 -7.44 5.20
CA GLU A 126 13.66 -7.68 4.02
C GLU A 126 12.18 -7.55 4.37
N GLN A 127 11.72 -8.24 5.42
CA GLN A 127 10.31 -8.20 5.81
C GLN A 127 9.87 -6.82 6.31
N PHE A 128 10.73 -6.14 7.08
CA PHE A 128 10.49 -4.79 7.52
C PHE A 128 10.41 -3.82 6.34
N LEU A 129 11.29 -3.93 5.34
CA LEU A 129 11.26 -3.08 4.15
C LEU A 129 10.02 -3.34 3.29
N SER A 130 9.65 -4.60 3.08
CA SER A 130 8.42 -4.93 2.33
C SER A 130 7.20 -4.31 3.00
N TRP A 131 7.04 -4.46 4.32
CA TRP A 131 5.96 -3.80 5.06
C TRP A 131 6.09 -2.27 5.07
N TYR A 132 7.32 -1.74 5.11
CA TYR A 132 7.55 -0.30 5.16
C TYR A 132 7.28 0.40 3.83
N PHE A 133 7.50 -0.28 2.71
CA PHE A 133 7.29 0.29 1.39
C PHE A 133 5.97 -0.09 0.74
N ASP A 134 5.23 -1.03 1.34
CA ASP A 134 3.83 -1.29 1.02
C ASP A 134 2.97 -0.08 1.43
N VAL A 135 2.49 0.63 0.40
CA VAL A 135 1.83 1.91 0.56
C VAL A 135 0.70 2.04 -0.46
N TYR A 136 -0.46 2.44 0.05
CA TYR A 136 -1.64 2.75 -0.74
C TYR A 136 -1.88 4.26 -0.74
N ILE A 137 -2.03 4.86 -1.91
CA ILE A 137 -2.10 6.31 -2.09
C ILE A 137 -3.42 6.64 -2.78
N ILE A 138 -4.17 7.56 -2.19
CA ILE A 138 -5.39 8.11 -2.77
C ILE A 138 -5.13 9.58 -3.12
N THR A 139 -5.23 9.90 -4.40
CA THR A 139 -5.17 11.27 -4.93
C THR A 139 -6.55 11.73 -5.38
N ASP A 140 -6.67 12.96 -5.86
CA ASP A 140 -7.91 13.49 -6.42
C ASP A 140 -8.21 13.02 -7.85
N GLU A 141 -7.23 12.46 -8.56
CA GLU A 141 -7.39 11.95 -9.92
C GLU A 141 -7.44 10.42 -10.01
N ARG A 142 -6.66 9.73 -9.16
CA ARG A 142 -6.48 8.27 -9.22
C ARG A 142 -6.19 7.66 -7.86
N VAL A 143 -6.27 6.35 -7.82
CA VAL A 143 -5.84 5.50 -6.73
C VAL A 143 -4.59 4.76 -7.18
N ILE A 144 -3.56 4.76 -6.35
CA ILE A 144 -2.29 4.09 -6.61
C ILE A 144 -2.06 3.08 -5.50
N ASP A 145 -1.82 1.83 -5.88
CA ASP A 145 -1.47 0.75 -4.99
C ASP A 145 -0.05 0.29 -5.29
N ILE A 146 0.81 0.33 -4.28
CA ILE A 146 2.23 -0.03 -4.38
C ILE A 146 2.49 -1.18 -3.40
N GLU A 147 2.52 -2.40 -3.95
CA GLU A 147 2.77 -3.61 -3.19
C GLU A 147 4.21 -4.10 -3.43
N PHE A 148 4.96 -4.34 -2.35
CA PHE A 148 6.28 -4.96 -2.39
C PHE A 148 6.18 -6.40 -1.89
N ASN A 149 6.21 -7.37 -2.82
CA ASN A 149 6.22 -8.79 -2.47
C ASN A 149 7.62 -9.25 -2.03
N ASN A 150 8.66 -8.64 -2.62
CA ASN A 150 10.06 -8.78 -2.20
C ASN A 150 10.82 -7.47 -2.56
N LEU A 151 12.03 -7.29 -2.06
CA LEU A 151 12.91 -6.14 -2.38
C LEU A 151 13.15 -5.95 -3.89
N LEU A 152 13.00 -7.02 -4.69
CA LEU A 152 13.20 -7.01 -6.14
C LEU A 152 11.89 -7.01 -6.94
N ASP A 153 10.76 -7.30 -6.31
CA ASP A 153 9.46 -7.41 -6.99
C ASP A 153 8.48 -6.37 -6.44
N LYS A 154 8.38 -5.27 -7.19
CA LYS A 154 7.46 -4.17 -6.93
C LYS A 154 6.31 -4.24 -7.92
N LYS A 155 5.08 -4.34 -7.41
CA LYS A 155 3.88 -4.16 -8.20
C LYS A 155 3.40 -2.73 -8.06
N PHE A 156 3.04 -2.14 -9.19
CA PHE A 156 2.48 -0.81 -9.28
C PHE A 156 1.16 -0.91 -10.01
N ALA A 157 0.07 -0.62 -9.31
CA ALA A 157 -1.26 -0.56 -9.90
C ALA A 157 -1.80 0.86 -9.77
N GLU A 158 -2.27 1.42 -10.88
CA GLU A 158 -2.93 2.71 -10.90
C GLU A 158 -4.34 2.56 -11.47
N THR A 159 -5.30 3.28 -10.90
CA THR A 159 -6.68 3.32 -11.38
C THR A 159 -7.22 4.73 -11.30
N LYS A 160 -7.52 5.33 -12.46
CA LYS A 160 -8.16 6.65 -12.53
C LYS A 160 -9.56 6.57 -11.95
N ILE A 161 -9.92 7.54 -11.10
CA ILE A 161 -11.24 7.58 -10.45
C ILE A 161 -12.35 7.67 -11.50
N SER A 162 -12.12 8.38 -12.62
CA SER A 162 -13.06 8.49 -13.74
C SER A 162 -13.33 7.19 -14.48
N MET A 163 -12.44 6.19 -14.36
CA MET A 163 -12.56 4.90 -15.03
C MET A 163 -13.20 3.83 -14.13
N ILE A 164 -13.53 4.16 -12.88
CA ILE A 164 -14.25 3.26 -11.98
C ILE A 164 -15.74 3.30 -12.36
N GLN A 165 -16.22 2.26 -13.05
CA GLN A 165 -17.58 2.21 -13.61
C GLN A 165 -18.60 1.54 -12.69
N ASP A 166 -18.19 0.55 -11.91
CA ASP A 166 -19.07 -0.22 -11.05
C ASP A 166 -18.54 -0.27 -9.61
N VAL A 167 -19.43 0.04 -8.66
CA VAL A 167 -19.14 0.04 -7.22
C VAL A 167 -20.20 -0.77 -6.51
N SER A 168 -19.82 -1.95 -6.04
CA SER A 168 -20.69 -2.80 -5.22
C SER A 168 -20.54 -2.41 -3.76
N SER A 169 -21.65 -2.05 -3.10
CA SER A 169 -21.71 -1.85 -1.66
C SER A 169 -22.68 -2.87 -1.07
N ARG A 170 -22.36 -3.39 0.13
CA ARG A 170 -23.14 -4.41 0.82
C ARG A 170 -23.85 -3.83 2.02
#